data_AF-A0A397EIC5-F1
#
_entry.id   AF-A0A397EIC5-F1
#
_cell.length_a   1.000
_cell.length_b   1.000
_cell.length_c   1.000
_cell.angle_alpha   90.00
_cell.angle_beta   90.00
_cell.angle_gamma   90.00
#
_symmetry.space_group_name_H-M   'P 1'
#
loop_
_entity.id
_entity.type
_entity.pdbx_description
1 polymer ?
#
loop_
_entity_poly.entity_id
_entity_poly.type
_entity_poly.pdbx_seq_one_letter_code
_entity_poly.pdbx_strand_id
1 'polypeptide(L)'
;MTLHTTLTAATRTRSGRQSAKDMIPFKHDLLTFMKTVRRDEHILTSMHMINFMKTYLKAWLDTYVDGKVDPYKSLLRLCQSFAVHHRFSQRVPCYTKLPELDMALIRNDFAATFWNKYNDHNIRDIINADETAVYYEMPPGKIWVEVGKSSKVDVAQKHSDRLTAMFYCRADGMLPM
;
A
#
# COMPACT_ATOMS: atom_id res chain seq x y z
N MET A 1 24.53 24.70 39.48
CA MET A 1 24.94 23.43 38.83
C MET A 1 23.91 23.10 37.77
N THR A 2 24.22 23.33 36.51
CA THR A 2 23.29 23.07 35.40
C THR A 2 24.11 22.52 34.24
N LEU A 3 24.02 21.21 34.06
CA LEU A 3 24.80 20.46 33.08
C LEU A 3 24.21 20.66 31.69
N HIS A 4 25.02 21.17 30.77
CA HIS A 4 24.73 21.25 29.34
C HIS A 4 24.99 19.86 28.72
N THR A 5 23.94 19.16 28.30
CA THR A 5 24.08 17.88 27.59
C THR A 5 24.10 18.14 26.08
N THR A 6 25.29 18.11 25.48
CA THR A 6 25.47 18.07 24.03
C THR A 6 25.12 16.68 23.49
N LEU A 7 24.04 16.56 22.72
CA LEU A 7 23.73 15.35 21.95
C LEU A 7 24.50 15.40 20.62
N THR A 8 25.61 14.66 20.55
CA THR A 8 26.35 14.42 19.31
C THR A 8 25.58 13.48 18.38
N ALA A 9 25.24 13.97 17.19
CA ALA A 9 24.61 13.18 16.14
C ALA A 9 25.58 12.13 15.58
N ALA A 10 25.30 10.85 15.83
CA ALA A 10 26.02 9.76 15.20
C ALA A 10 25.58 9.64 13.72
N THR A 11 26.39 10.13 12.80
CA THR A 11 26.21 9.91 11.36
C THR A 11 26.43 8.43 11.06
N ARG A 12 25.34 7.66 10.93
CA ARG A 12 25.41 6.26 10.51
C ARG A 12 25.71 6.20 9.01
N THR A 13 26.99 6.12 8.67
CA THR A 13 27.45 5.76 7.32
C THR A 13 26.90 4.38 6.97
N ARG A 14 25.88 4.31 6.10
CA ARG A 14 25.49 3.05 5.46
C ARG A 14 26.56 2.73 4.42
N SER A 15 27.46 1.80 4.78
CA SER A 15 28.44 1.26 3.85
C SER A 15 27.73 0.69 2.63
N GLY A 16 28.09 1.18 1.45
CA GLY A 16 27.83 0.47 0.21
C GLY A 16 28.64 -0.83 0.18
N ARG A 17 28.00 -1.91 -0.29
CA ARG A 17 28.55 -3.03 -1.11
C ARG A 17 27.82 -4.34 -0.78
N GLN A 18 26.87 -4.72 -1.64
CA GLN A 18 26.91 -5.98 -2.40
C GLN A 18 25.80 -5.94 -3.47
N SER A 19 26.11 -5.33 -4.61
CA SER A 19 25.32 -5.46 -5.84
C SER A 19 26.12 -6.38 -6.75
N ALA A 20 25.83 -7.69 -6.76
CA ALA A 20 26.31 -8.61 -7.80
C ALA A 20 25.80 -10.07 -7.67
N LYS A 21 25.36 -10.57 -6.49
CA LYS A 21 25.09 -12.01 -6.32
C LYS A 21 23.62 -12.44 -6.32
N ASP A 22 22.66 -11.52 -6.16
CA ASP A 22 21.23 -11.83 -6.14
C ASP A 22 20.46 -11.12 -7.27
N MET A 23 21.10 -10.92 -8.43
CA MET A 23 20.41 -10.34 -9.56
C MET A 23 19.45 -11.39 -10.14
N ILE A 24 18.17 -11.26 -9.79
CA ILE A 24 17.09 -11.99 -10.42
C ILE A 24 17.25 -11.85 -11.95
N PRO A 25 17.57 -12.92 -12.70
CA PRO A 25 17.92 -12.82 -14.11
C PRO A 25 16.75 -12.32 -14.99
N PHE A 26 15.54 -12.36 -14.45
CA PHE A 26 14.27 -11.95 -15.06
C PHE A 26 13.66 -10.70 -14.40
N LYS A 27 14.51 -9.83 -13.83
CA LYS A 27 14.10 -8.59 -13.15
C LYS A 27 13.10 -7.76 -13.97
N HIS A 28 13.29 -7.66 -15.28
CA HIS A 28 12.41 -6.88 -16.15
C HIS A 28 11.02 -7.50 -16.27
N ASP A 29 10.93 -8.82 -16.44
CA ASP A 29 9.65 -9.51 -16.62
C ASP A 29 8.84 -9.50 -15.32
N LEU A 30 9.49 -9.78 -14.18
CA LEU A 30 8.82 -9.72 -12.87
C LEU A 30 8.35 -8.29 -12.56
N LEU A 31 9.16 -7.27 -12.86
CA LEU A 31 8.76 -5.88 -12.68
C LEU A 31 7.58 -5.48 -13.58
N THR A 32 7.60 -5.93 -14.84
CA THR A 32 6.52 -5.69 -15.80
C THR A 32 5.23 -6.35 -15.34
N PHE A 33 5.30 -7.60 -14.88
CA PHE A 33 4.18 -8.30 -14.24
C PHE A 33 3.61 -7.50 -13.06
N MET A 34 4.46 -7.09 -12.11
CA MET A 34 4.02 -6.31 -10.94
C MET A 34 3.32 -5.01 -11.33
N LYS A 35 3.85 -4.29 -12.33
CA LYS A 35 3.26 -3.04 -12.82
C LYS A 35 1.93 -3.27 -13.53
N THR A 36 1.82 -4.32 -14.35
CA THR A 36 0.58 -4.69 -15.04
C THR A 36 -0.52 -5.06 -14.06
N VAL A 37 -0.24 -5.96 -13.11
CA VAL A 37 -1.21 -6.35 -12.06
C VAL A 37 -1.73 -5.13 -11.31
N ARG A 38 -0.86 -4.16 -10.98
CA ARG A 38 -1.27 -2.96 -10.24
C ARG A 38 -1.93 -1.90 -11.10
N ARG A 39 -1.59 -1.78 -12.38
CA ARG A 39 -2.29 -0.89 -13.31
C ARG A 39 -3.74 -1.32 -13.47
N ASP A 40 -3.97 -2.62 -13.49
CA ASP A 40 -5.31 -3.20 -13.63
C ASP A 40 -6.01 -3.33 -12.25
N GLU A 41 -5.52 -2.60 -11.25
CA GLU A 41 -5.99 -2.55 -9.85
C GLU A 41 -6.03 -3.89 -9.09
N HIS A 42 -5.59 -5.00 -9.66
CA HIS A 42 -5.57 -6.29 -8.98
C HIS A 42 -4.65 -6.34 -7.74
N ILE A 43 -4.99 -7.23 -6.81
CA ILE A 43 -4.20 -7.52 -5.60
C ILE A 43 -2.83 -8.09 -6.00
N LEU A 44 -1.76 -7.41 -5.60
CA LEU A 44 -0.37 -7.89 -5.75
C LEU A 44 0.21 -8.26 -4.38
N THR A 45 0.65 -9.50 -4.21
CA THR A 45 1.32 -9.99 -3.00
C THR A 45 2.62 -10.70 -3.34
N SER A 46 3.48 -10.96 -2.35
CA SER A 46 4.68 -11.77 -2.57
C SER A 46 4.35 -13.19 -3.07
N MET A 47 3.16 -13.72 -2.74
CA MET A 47 2.71 -15.01 -3.29
C MET A 47 2.50 -14.94 -4.81
N HIS A 48 1.93 -13.85 -5.33
CA HIS A 48 1.78 -13.64 -6.77
C HIS A 48 3.15 -13.61 -7.48
N MET A 49 4.14 -12.94 -6.87
CA MET A 49 5.53 -12.94 -7.37
C MET A 49 6.13 -14.36 -7.37
N ILE A 50 5.89 -15.14 -6.30
CA ILE A 50 6.35 -16.54 -6.21
C ILE A 50 5.68 -17.40 -7.27
N ASN A 51 4.37 -17.26 -7.48
CA ASN A 51 3.64 -18.02 -8.50
C ASN A 51 4.13 -17.66 -9.91
N PHE A 52 4.39 -16.37 -10.20
CA PHE A 52 5.03 -15.97 -11.45
C PHE A 52 6.37 -16.67 -11.66
N MET A 53 7.23 -16.71 -10.63
CA MET A 53 8.52 -17.43 -10.70
C MET A 53 8.33 -18.94 -10.89
N LYS A 54 7.34 -19.56 -10.24
CA LYS A 54 7.02 -20.98 -10.43
C LYS A 54 6.57 -21.29 -11.86
N THR A 55 5.75 -20.43 -12.46
CA THR A 55 5.19 -20.65 -13.79
C THR A 55 6.23 -20.48 -14.89
N TYR A 56 7.03 -19.42 -14.81
CA TYR A 56 7.90 -19.02 -15.93
C TYR A 56 9.38 -19.35 -15.72
N LEU A 57 9.79 -19.61 -14.47
CA LEU A 57 11.21 -19.62 -14.08
C LEU A 57 11.55 -20.78 -13.14
N LYS A 58 10.82 -21.89 -13.30
CA LYS A 58 10.88 -23.08 -12.45
C LYS A 58 12.30 -23.63 -12.28
N ALA A 59 13.07 -23.74 -13.37
CA ALA A 59 14.44 -24.27 -13.32
C ALA A 59 15.37 -23.40 -12.44
N TRP A 60 15.29 -22.08 -12.58
CA TRP A 60 16.04 -21.16 -11.73
C TRP A 60 15.55 -21.21 -10.27
N LEU A 61 14.23 -21.30 -10.07
CA LEU A 61 13.63 -21.39 -8.74
C LEU A 61 14.13 -22.63 -8.00
N ASP A 62 14.18 -23.79 -8.67
CA ASP A 62 14.69 -25.05 -8.12
C ASP A 62 16.16 -24.91 -7.68
N THR A 63 17.01 -24.31 -8.51
CA THR A 63 18.41 -24.03 -8.14
C THR A 63 18.52 -23.02 -6.99
N TYR A 64 17.65 -22.02 -6.94
CA TYR A 64 17.67 -20.99 -5.89
C TYR A 64 17.28 -21.56 -4.52
N VAL A 65 16.35 -22.51 -4.47
CA VAL A 65 15.89 -23.10 -3.19
C VAL A 65 16.79 -24.23 -2.70
N ASP A 66 17.63 -24.78 -3.57
CA ASP A 66 18.55 -25.86 -3.24
C ASP A 66 19.51 -25.48 -2.10
N GLY A 67 19.73 -26.41 -1.18
CA GLY A 67 20.58 -26.22 0.00
C GLY A 67 20.11 -25.17 1.02
N LYS A 68 18.92 -24.57 0.86
CA LYS A 68 18.40 -23.59 1.83
C LYS A 68 17.71 -24.24 3.01
N VAL A 69 18.06 -23.79 4.21
CA VAL A 69 17.46 -24.24 5.47
C VAL A 69 15.95 -23.97 5.52
N ASP A 70 15.52 -22.81 5.01
CA ASP A 70 14.11 -22.43 4.89
C ASP A 70 13.86 -21.82 3.49
N PRO A 71 13.54 -22.67 2.49
CA PRO A 71 13.28 -22.24 1.12
C PRO A 71 12.19 -21.18 1.01
N TYR A 72 11.10 -21.36 1.75
CA TYR A 72 9.92 -20.50 1.67
C TYR A 72 10.21 -19.10 2.21
N LYS A 73 10.81 -18.99 3.40
CA LYS A 73 11.18 -17.70 3.99
C LYS A 73 12.25 -16.98 3.17
N SER A 74 13.17 -17.73 2.57
CA SER A 74 14.19 -17.18 1.68
C SER A 74 13.60 -16.62 0.39
N LEU A 75 12.56 -17.26 -0.16
CA LEU A 75 11.80 -16.73 -1.30
C LEU A 75 10.99 -15.49 -0.93
N LEU A 76 10.35 -15.50 0.24
CA LEU A 76 9.57 -14.36 0.71
C LEU A 76 10.46 -13.11 0.87
N ARG A 77 11.64 -13.28 1.46
CA ARG A 77 12.64 -12.21 1.61
C ARG A 77 13.13 -11.69 0.26
N LEU A 78 13.41 -12.58 -0.69
CA LEU A 78 13.78 -12.18 -2.05
C LEU A 78 12.71 -11.28 -2.68
N CYS A 79 11.44 -11.70 -2.61
CA CYS A 79 10.32 -10.93 -3.16
C CYS A 79 10.18 -9.57 -2.47
N GLN A 80 10.30 -9.53 -1.14
CA GLN A 80 10.23 -8.29 -0.36
C GLN A 80 11.37 -7.33 -0.72
N SER A 81 12.61 -7.82 -0.76
CA SER A 81 13.78 -7.02 -1.13
C SER A 81 13.67 -6.51 -2.57
N PHE A 82 13.20 -7.33 -3.50
CA PHE A 82 12.96 -6.93 -4.88
C PHE A 82 11.92 -5.82 -4.98
N ALA A 83 10.77 -5.99 -4.33
CA ALA A 83 9.70 -4.99 -4.32
C ALA A 83 10.18 -3.64 -3.78
N VAL A 84 10.86 -3.65 -2.62
CA VAL A 84 11.41 -2.43 -2.00
C VAL A 84 12.47 -1.77 -2.90
N HIS A 85 13.37 -2.55 -3.49
CA HIS A 85 14.37 -2.04 -4.44
C HIS A 85 13.72 -1.35 -5.65
N HIS A 86 12.55 -1.84 -6.07
CA HIS A 86 11.78 -1.30 -7.19
C HIS A 86 10.73 -0.27 -6.81
N ARG A 87 10.87 0.37 -5.63
CA ARG A 87 9.96 1.41 -5.15
C ARG A 87 8.52 0.91 -4.98
N PHE A 88 8.32 -0.34 -4.59
CA PHE A 88 7.04 -0.81 -4.07
C PHE A 88 7.04 -0.76 -2.54
N SER A 89 5.89 -0.42 -1.98
CA SER A 89 5.63 -0.40 -0.55
C SER A 89 4.39 -1.23 -0.24
N GLN A 90 4.37 -1.80 0.96
CA GLN A 90 3.22 -2.52 1.45
C GLN A 90 2.13 -1.54 1.92
N ARG A 91 0.91 -1.65 1.37
CA ARG A 91 -0.24 -0.81 1.68
C ARG A 91 -1.50 -1.63 1.88
N VAL A 92 -2.42 -1.14 2.69
CA VAL A 92 -3.75 -1.76 2.85
C VAL A 92 -4.52 -1.54 1.53
N PRO A 93 -5.10 -2.59 0.92
CA PRO A 93 -5.92 -2.42 -0.27
C PRO A 93 -7.18 -1.62 0.04
N CYS A 94 -7.56 -0.70 -0.85
CA CYS A 94 -8.77 0.12 -0.71
C CYS A 94 -9.75 -0.23 -1.84
N TYR A 95 -10.90 -0.81 -1.52
CA TYR A 95 -11.89 -1.09 -2.56
C TYR A 95 -12.53 0.21 -3.08
N THR A 96 -12.79 0.30 -4.38
CA THR A 96 -13.48 1.45 -4.98
C THR A 96 -14.35 0.99 -6.15
N LYS A 97 -15.57 1.53 -6.26
CA LYS A 97 -16.55 1.17 -7.32
C LYS A 97 -16.38 1.93 -8.64
N LEU A 98 -15.52 2.96 -8.68
CA LEU A 98 -15.35 3.89 -9.79
C LEU A 98 -13.86 4.14 -10.09
N PRO A 99 -13.48 4.27 -11.37
CA PRO A 99 -12.13 4.67 -11.77
C PRO A 99 -11.69 5.99 -11.12
N GLU A 100 -10.38 6.16 -10.94
CA GLU A 100 -9.81 7.35 -10.27
C GLU A 100 -10.16 8.67 -10.95
N LEU A 101 -10.15 8.69 -12.29
CA LEU A 101 -10.47 9.89 -13.07
C LEU A 101 -11.92 10.34 -12.84
N ASP A 102 -12.86 9.41 -12.91
CA ASP A 102 -14.28 9.69 -12.74
C ASP A 102 -14.58 10.13 -11.30
N MET A 103 -13.95 9.49 -10.31
CA MET A 103 -14.04 9.90 -8.91
C MET A 103 -13.53 11.34 -8.70
N ALA A 104 -12.41 11.71 -9.33
CA ALA A 104 -11.85 13.05 -9.20
C ALA A 104 -12.77 14.10 -9.82
N LEU A 105 -13.36 13.80 -10.98
CA LEU A 105 -14.33 14.68 -11.64
C LEU A 105 -15.57 14.88 -10.78
N ILE A 106 -16.20 13.79 -10.31
CA ILE A 106 -17.40 13.84 -9.46
C ILE A 106 -17.10 14.63 -8.17
N ARG A 107 -15.95 14.38 -7.54
CA ARG A 107 -15.55 15.09 -6.31
C ARG A 107 -15.41 16.58 -6.55
N ASN A 108 -14.77 16.99 -7.63
CA ASN A 108 -14.53 18.41 -7.92
C ASN A 108 -15.83 19.13 -8.28
N ASP A 109 -16.70 18.50 -9.07
CA ASP A 109 -18.01 19.05 -9.44
C ASP A 109 -18.94 19.20 -8.23
N PHE A 110 -18.98 18.17 -7.38
CA PHE A 110 -19.68 18.22 -6.09
C PHE A 110 -19.13 19.35 -5.21
N ALA A 111 -17.81 19.45 -5.04
CA ALA A 111 -17.20 20.48 -4.21
C ALA A 111 -17.51 21.89 -4.72
N ALA A 112 -17.45 22.11 -6.04
CA ALA A 112 -17.81 23.40 -6.64
C ALA A 112 -19.29 23.75 -6.37
N THR A 113 -20.19 22.80 -6.61
CA THR A 113 -21.64 23.00 -6.39
C THR A 113 -21.97 23.24 -4.92
N PHE A 114 -21.36 22.46 -4.02
CA PHE A 114 -21.53 22.59 -2.58
C PHE A 114 -21.09 23.97 -2.09
N TRP A 115 -19.86 24.38 -2.41
CA TRP A 115 -19.36 25.67 -1.95
C TRP A 115 -20.06 26.84 -2.61
N ASN A 116 -20.46 26.76 -3.88
CA ASN A 116 -21.28 27.81 -4.49
C ASN A 116 -22.58 28.09 -3.71
N LYS A 117 -23.20 27.05 -3.13
CA LYS A 117 -24.45 27.17 -2.39
C LYS A 117 -24.26 27.51 -0.91
N TYR A 118 -23.21 26.99 -0.28
CA TYR A 118 -23.02 27.05 1.16
C TYR A 118 -21.82 27.89 1.61
N ASN A 119 -21.17 28.68 0.74
CA ASN A 119 -19.98 29.46 1.13
C ASN A 119 -20.25 30.43 2.28
N ASP A 120 -21.48 30.97 2.38
CA ASP A 120 -21.85 31.93 3.42
C ASP A 120 -22.10 31.26 4.79
N HIS A 121 -22.14 29.93 4.86
CA HIS A 121 -22.38 29.20 6.12
C HIS A 121 -21.10 29.14 6.94
N ASN A 122 -21.25 29.19 8.27
CA ASN A 122 -20.11 29.03 9.15
C ASN A 122 -19.56 27.61 9.02
N ILE A 123 -18.24 27.46 8.90
CA ILE A 123 -17.59 26.16 8.82
C ILE A 123 -17.89 25.27 10.03
N ARG A 124 -18.24 25.87 11.18
CA ARG A 124 -18.66 25.17 12.40
C ARG A 124 -19.98 24.42 12.26
N ASP A 125 -20.83 24.84 11.33
CA ASP A 125 -22.14 24.24 11.09
C ASP A 125 -22.04 23.06 10.11
N ILE A 126 -20.86 22.84 9.52
CA ILE A 126 -20.59 21.73 8.61
C ILE A 126 -20.06 20.55 9.42
N ILE A 127 -20.85 19.48 9.46
CA ILE A 127 -20.51 18.21 10.09
C ILE A 127 -20.36 17.16 8.99
N ASN A 128 -19.16 16.60 8.86
CA ASN A 128 -18.93 15.42 8.04
C ASN A 128 -19.23 14.18 8.87
N ALA A 129 -20.09 13.31 8.36
CA ALA A 129 -20.42 12.04 8.99
C ALA A 129 -20.11 10.91 8.02
N ASP A 130 -19.44 9.87 8.49
CA ASP A 130 -19.11 8.70 7.68
C ASP A 130 -19.26 7.41 8.49
N GLU A 131 -19.67 6.36 7.80
CA GLU A 131 -19.79 5.02 8.35
C GLU A 131 -18.66 4.15 7.77
N THR A 132 -17.79 3.64 8.63
CA THR A 132 -16.73 2.73 8.22
C THR A 132 -16.94 1.34 8.82
N ALA A 133 -16.84 0.33 7.98
CA ALA A 133 -16.77 -1.05 8.42
C ALA A 133 -15.37 -1.37 8.97
N VAL A 134 -15.31 -1.98 10.15
CA VAL A 134 -14.10 -2.51 10.78
C VAL A 134 -14.18 -4.03 10.72
N TYR A 135 -13.41 -4.63 9.81
CA TYR A 135 -13.42 -6.07 9.56
C TYR A 135 -12.52 -6.81 10.57
N TYR A 136 -13.01 -7.91 11.17
CA TYR A 136 -12.22 -8.73 12.10
C TYR A 136 -11.11 -9.50 11.38
N GLU A 137 -11.43 -10.10 10.22
CA GLU A 137 -10.45 -10.72 9.35
C GLU A 137 -10.06 -9.75 8.23
N MET A 138 -8.83 -9.25 8.30
CA MET A 138 -8.21 -8.53 7.20
C MET A 138 -7.62 -9.55 6.21
N PRO A 139 -8.02 -9.53 4.92
CA PRO A 139 -7.32 -10.31 3.87
C PRO A 139 -5.88 -9.80 3.83
N PRO A 140 -4.87 -10.55 3.31
CA PRO A 140 -3.45 -10.26 3.54
C PRO A 140 -3.21 -8.76 3.62
N GLY A 141 -3.02 -8.26 4.86
CA GLY A 141 -3.34 -6.87 5.22
C GLY A 141 -2.55 -5.80 4.47
N LYS A 142 -1.65 -6.24 3.59
CA LYS A 142 -0.73 -5.42 2.83
C LYS A 142 -0.54 -6.02 1.43
N ILE A 143 -0.88 -5.23 0.41
CA ILE A 143 -0.54 -5.45 -0.99
C ILE A 143 0.70 -4.61 -1.36
N TRP A 144 1.42 -5.03 -2.41
CA TRP A 144 2.52 -4.23 -2.97
C TRP A 144 1.97 -3.15 -3.90
N VAL A 145 2.31 -1.90 -3.61
CA VAL A 145 1.90 -0.72 -4.38
C VAL A 145 3.13 0.12 -4.69
N GLU A 146 3.23 0.59 -5.94
CA GLU A 146 4.29 1.52 -6.34
C GLU A 146 4.21 2.80 -5.48
N VAL A 147 5.34 3.27 -4.97
CA VAL A 147 5.41 4.42 -4.07
C VAL A 147 4.84 5.65 -4.78
N GLY A 148 3.84 6.29 -4.16
CA GLY A 148 3.12 7.43 -4.73
C GLY A 148 1.92 7.05 -5.61
N LYS A 149 1.60 5.75 -5.76
CA LYS A 149 0.41 5.26 -6.47
C LYS A 149 -0.69 4.81 -5.52
N SER A 150 -1.89 4.68 -6.08
CA SER A 150 -3.10 4.22 -5.41
C SER A 150 -3.00 2.76 -4.95
N SER A 151 -3.51 2.47 -3.74
CA SER A 151 -3.69 1.12 -3.21
C SER A 151 -5.06 0.52 -3.55
N LYS A 152 -5.75 1.07 -4.56
CA LYS A 152 -7.08 0.60 -4.95
C LYS A 152 -7.09 -0.82 -5.49
N VAL A 153 -8.20 -1.53 -5.21
CA VAL A 153 -8.48 -2.88 -5.71
C VAL A 153 -9.90 -3.04 -6.21
N ASP A 154 -10.06 -3.89 -7.22
CA ASP A 154 -11.31 -4.18 -7.94
C ASP A 154 -12.19 -5.23 -7.23
N VAL A 155 -11.62 -6.02 -6.30
CA VAL A 155 -12.35 -7.02 -5.53
C VAL A 155 -12.40 -6.65 -4.04
N ALA A 156 -13.60 -6.65 -3.46
CA ALA A 156 -13.81 -6.55 -2.02
C ALA A 156 -13.92 -7.95 -1.40
N GLN A 157 -13.31 -8.17 -0.22
CA GLN A 157 -13.57 -9.37 0.56
C GLN A 157 -15.01 -9.31 1.10
N LYS A 158 -15.83 -10.29 0.69
CA LYS A 158 -17.29 -10.25 0.87
C LYS A 158 -17.77 -10.87 2.19
N HIS A 159 -16.89 -11.53 2.97
CA HIS A 159 -17.30 -12.47 4.01
C HIS A 159 -16.53 -12.41 5.34
N SER A 160 -15.79 -11.34 5.66
CA SER A 160 -15.28 -11.18 7.03
C SER A 160 -16.35 -10.58 7.93
N ASP A 161 -16.47 -11.12 9.16
CA ASP A 161 -17.26 -10.48 10.21
C ASP A 161 -16.77 -9.03 10.36
N ARG A 162 -17.70 -8.10 10.58
CA ARG A 162 -17.38 -6.67 10.67
C ARG A 162 -18.17 -5.98 11.76
N LEU A 163 -17.52 -5.04 12.44
CA LEU A 163 -18.18 -4.01 13.23
C LEU A 163 -18.46 -2.81 12.32
N THR A 164 -19.54 -2.10 12.60
CA THR A 164 -19.84 -0.81 11.97
C THR A 164 -19.48 0.29 12.98
N ALA A 165 -18.66 1.25 12.55
CA ALA A 165 -18.35 2.45 13.32
C ALA A 165 -18.85 3.69 12.57
N MET A 166 -19.57 4.56 13.27
CA MET A 166 -20.01 5.85 12.76
C MET A 166 -19.16 6.95 13.36
N PHE A 167 -18.58 7.81 12.51
CA PHE A 167 -17.79 8.96 12.93
C PHE A 167 -18.46 10.24 12.45
N TYR A 168 -18.40 11.26 13.28
CA TYR A 168 -18.73 12.63 12.92
C TYR A 168 -17.53 13.52 13.24
N CYS A 169 -17.21 14.44 12.33
CA CYS A 169 -16.22 15.47 12.55
C CYS A 169 -16.75 16.81 12.06
N ARG A 170 -16.53 17.86 12.87
CA ARG A 170 -16.84 19.23 12.48
C ARG A 170 -15.72 19.73 11.56
N ALA A 171 -16.07 20.54 10.56
CA ALA A 171 -15.10 21.00 9.58
C ALA A 171 -14.02 21.96 10.17
N ASP A 172 -14.24 22.52 11.36
CA ASP A 172 -13.24 23.30 12.10
C ASP A 172 -12.26 22.43 12.92
N GLY A 173 -12.45 21.10 12.94
CA GLY A 173 -11.62 20.17 13.69
C GLY A 173 -11.89 20.10 15.20
N MET A 174 -12.90 20.80 15.71
CA MET A 174 -13.29 20.68 17.12
C MET A 174 -14.31 19.57 17.32
N LEU A 175 -14.13 18.76 18.37
CA LEU A 175 -15.11 17.75 18.74
C LEU A 175 -16.43 18.42 19.18
N PRO A 176 -17.60 17.90 18.76
CA PRO A 176 -18.86 18.31 19.35
C PRO A 176 -18.83 17.99 20.85
N MET A 177 -19.07 19.02 21.67
CA MET A 177 -19.38 18.85 23.09
C MET A 177 -20.78 18.27 23.24
#